data_AF-T1AUX4-F1
#
_entry.id   AF-T1AUX4-F1
#
_cell.length_a   1.000
_cell.length_b   1.000
_cell.length_c   1.000
_cell.angle_alpha   90.00
_cell.angle_beta   90.00
_cell.angle_gamma   90.00
#
_symmetry.space_group_name_H-M   'P 1'
#
loop_
_entity.id
_entity.type
_entity.pdbx_description
1 polymer ?
#
loop_
_entity_poly.entity_id
_entity_poly.type
_entity_poly.pdbx_seq_one_letter_code
_entity_poly.pdbx_strand_id
1 'polypeptide(L)'
;WLLERHVLPTLGAMPIRAITAADVLAMLQALEGRGLLETAGRARSQVSCVFRHAVATLRAQGDPPVALRGAIKSPKVRHHAAVTDPRLLGELLRALWSYQGGFVVASALKLAPLVFTRPGELRHAEWS
;
A
#
# COMPACT_ATOMS: atom_id res chain seq x y z
N TRP A 1 -1.18 -7.17 7.78
CA TRP A 1 0.16 -6.53 7.80
C TRP A 1 0.16 -5.08 8.26
N LEU A 2 -0.51 -4.13 7.58
CA LEU A 2 -0.43 -2.70 7.96
C LEU A 2 -0.94 -2.46 9.40
N LEU A 3 -2.14 -2.97 9.71
CA LEU A 3 -2.74 -2.84 11.04
C LEU A 3 -1.87 -3.51 12.11
N GLU A 4 -1.53 -4.78 11.92
CA GLU A 4 -0.70 -5.57 12.85
C GLU A 4 0.65 -4.92 13.14
N ARG A 5 1.30 -4.34 12.12
CA ARG A 5 2.66 -3.81 12.25
C ARG A 5 2.71 -2.37 12.75
N HIS A 6 1.70 -1.56 12.43
CA HIS A 6 1.77 -0.11 12.61
C HIS A 6 0.65 0.49 13.46
N VAL A 7 -0.49 -0.19 13.60
CA VAL A 7 -1.66 0.35 14.32
C VAL A 7 -1.91 -0.38 15.63
N LEU A 8 -1.97 -1.72 15.60
CA LEU A 8 -2.24 -2.52 16.79
C LEU A 8 -1.18 -2.42 17.89
N PRO A 9 0.13 -2.26 17.61
CA PRO A 9 1.13 -2.13 18.66
C PRO A 9 0.96 -0.89 19.55
N THR A 10 0.30 0.15 19.04
CA THR A 10 0.09 1.43 19.75
C THR A 10 -1.35 1.57 20.24
N LEU A 11 -2.34 1.21 19.42
CA LEU A 11 -3.75 1.44 19.71
C LEU A 11 -4.52 0.15 20.06
N GLY A 12 -3.99 -1.02 19.77
CA GLY A 12 -4.73 -2.29 19.78
C GLY A 12 -5.16 -2.76 21.17
N ALA A 13 -4.46 -2.34 22.23
CA ALA A 13 -4.81 -2.67 23.61
C ALA A 13 -5.85 -1.70 24.21
N MET A 14 -6.12 -0.57 23.57
CA MET A 14 -7.03 0.45 24.09
C MET A 14 -8.48 0.12 23.72
N PRO A 15 -9.45 0.33 24.62
CA PRO A 15 -10.85 0.33 24.25
C PRO A 15 -11.10 1.37 23.16
N ILE A 16 -11.84 1.02 22.11
CA ILE A 16 -12.04 1.92 20.95
C ILE A 16 -12.62 3.29 21.31
N ARG A 17 -13.45 3.33 22.36
CA ARG A 17 -14.05 4.56 22.91
C ARG A 17 -13.06 5.47 23.64
N ALA A 18 -11.92 4.94 24.07
CA ALA A 18 -10.89 5.68 24.78
C ALA A 18 -9.80 6.23 23.85
N ILE A 19 -9.76 5.78 22.60
CA ILE A 19 -8.78 6.25 21.62
C ILE A 19 -9.18 7.64 21.14
N THR A 20 -8.27 8.59 21.33
CA THR A 20 -8.45 10.00 20.97
C THR A 20 -7.80 10.35 19.63
N ALA A 21 -8.09 11.55 19.12
CA ALA A 21 -7.39 12.08 17.95
C ALA A 21 -5.88 12.27 18.22
N ALA A 22 -5.49 12.56 19.46
CA ALA A 22 -4.08 12.72 19.84
C ALA A 22 -3.32 11.39 19.78
N ASP A 23 -3.93 10.29 20.22
CA ASP A 23 -3.32 8.94 20.16
C ASP A 23 -3.08 8.52 18.70
N VAL A 24 -4.08 8.76 17.85
CA VAL A 24 -3.96 8.49 16.41
C VAL A 24 -2.89 9.39 15.79
N LEU A 25 -2.85 10.68 16.13
CA LEU A 25 -1.86 11.61 15.60
C LEU A 25 -0.43 11.20 16.01
N ALA A 26 -0.20 10.82 17.27
CA ALA A 26 1.11 10.39 17.75
C ALA A 26 1.60 9.15 16.99
N MET A 27 0.72 8.18 16.76
CA MET A 27 1.02 6.98 15.95
C MET A 27 1.37 7.35 14.49
N LEU A 28 0.64 8.30 13.89
CA LEU A 28 0.92 8.77 12.54
C LEU A 28 2.24 9.57 12.44
N GLN A 29 2.54 10.41 13.44
CA GLN A 29 3.80 11.16 13.51
C GLN A 29 5.01 10.24 13.71
N ALA A 30 4.86 9.14 14.45
CA ALA A 30 5.92 8.14 14.58
C ALA A 30 6.24 7.44 13.23
N LEU A 31 5.24 7.23 12.38
CA LEU A 31 5.45 6.72 11.02
C LEU A 31 6.10 7.77 10.11
N GLU A 32 5.67 9.03 10.24
CA GLU A 32 6.25 10.16 9.51
C GLU A 32 7.73 10.37 9.87
N GLY A 33 8.10 10.32 11.15
CA GLY A 33 9.48 10.45 11.61
C GLY A 33 10.41 9.36 11.08
N ARG A 34 9.86 8.22 10.64
CA ARG A 34 10.58 7.13 9.98
C ARG A 34 10.63 7.27 8.45
N GLY A 35 10.07 8.35 7.89
CA GLY A 35 9.96 8.57 6.44
C GLY A 35 8.85 7.76 5.76
N LEU A 36 7.98 7.09 6.51
CA LEU A 36 6.95 6.19 5.98
C LEU A 36 5.64 6.93 5.67
N LEU A 37 5.71 7.97 4.83
CA LEU A 37 4.59 8.89 4.57
C LEU A 37 3.37 8.18 3.93
N GLU A 38 3.59 7.32 2.95
CA GLU A 38 2.49 6.55 2.34
C GLU A 38 1.85 5.60 3.35
N THR A 39 2.68 4.94 4.17
CA THR A 39 2.21 4.04 5.24
C THR A 39 1.38 4.80 6.27
N ALA A 40 1.79 6.01 6.67
CA ALA A 40 1.02 6.87 7.58
C ALA A 40 -0.35 7.25 6.97
N GLY A 41 -0.37 7.67 5.71
CA GLY A 41 -1.60 7.99 5.00
C GLY A 41 -2.56 6.80 4.91
N ARG A 42 -2.04 5.61 4.60
CA ARG A 42 -2.82 4.37 4.57
C ARG A 42 -3.30 3.95 5.95
N ALA A 43 -2.46 4.08 6.98
CA ALA A 43 -2.81 3.76 8.35
C ALA A 43 -3.97 4.63 8.83
N ARG A 44 -3.92 5.95 8.61
CA ARG A 44 -5.02 6.88 8.92
C ARG A 44 -6.33 6.44 8.27
N SER A 45 -6.30 6.13 6.97
CA SER A 45 -7.49 5.69 6.22
C SER A 45 -8.06 4.36 6.74
N GLN A 46 -7.19 3.42 7.13
CA GLN A 46 -7.61 2.13 7.70
C GLN A 46 -8.20 2.30 9.10
N VAL A 47 -7.58 3.12 9.96
CA VAL A 47 -8.11 3.45 11.29
C VAL A 47 -9.48 4.12 11.15
N SER A 48 -9.64 5.08 10.23
CA SER A 48 -10.95 5.69 9.91
C SER A 48 -11.99 4.65 9.48
N CYS A 49 -11.61 3.64 8.68
CA CYS A 49 -12.52 2.57 8.31
C CYS A 49 -13.01 1.77 9.54
N VAL A 50 -12.11 1.44 10.45
CA VAL A 50 -12.43 0.75 11.71
C VAL A 50 -13.36 1.59 12.58
N PHE A 51 -13.06 2.89 12.76
CA PHE A 51 -13.93 3.78 13.54
C PHE A 51 -15.30 3.97 12.91
N ARG A 52 -15.39 4.11 11.58
CA ARG A 52 -16.70 4.20 10.89
C ARG A 52 -17.53 2.94 11.12
N HIS A 53 -16.92 1.75 11.06
CA HIS A 53 -17.62 0.50 11.41
C HIS A 53 -18.04 0.48 12.89
N ALA A 54 -17.18 0.94 13.80
CA ALA A 54 -17.50 1.02 15.22
C ALA A 54 -18.65 1.99 15.51
N VAL A 55 -18.70 3.14 14.83
CA VAL A 55 -19.82 4.09 14.92
C VAL A 55 -21.11 3.46 14.41
N ALA A 56 -21.08 2.84 13.22
CA ALA A 56 -22.24 2.18 12.63
C ALA A 56 -22.80 1.04 13.52
N THR A 57 -21.97 0.49 14.40
CA THR A 57 -22.33 -0.59 15.32
C THR A 57 -22.39 -0.15 16.79
N LEU A 58 -22.46 1.17 17.04
CA LEU A 58 -22.63 1.77 18.37
C LEU A 58 -21.51 1.45 19.39
N ARG A 59 -20.32 1.10 18.90
CA ARG A 59 -19.11 0.82 19.71
C ARG A 59 -18.25 2.07 19.92
N ALA A 60 -18.40 3.09 19.07
CA ALA A 60 -17.72 4.38 19.16
C ALA A 60 -18.71 5.51 18.86
N GLN A 61 -18.41 6.72 19.34
CA GLN A 61 -19.26 7.90 19.14
C GLN A 61 -18.83 8.77 17.95
N GLY A 62 -17.63 8.55 17.40
CA GLY A 62 -17.09 9.32 16.29
C GLY A 62 -15.87 8.68 15.64
N ASP A 63 -15.31 9.38 14.65
CA ASP A 63 -14.11 8.98 13.89
C ASP A 63 -12.98 10.01 14.10
N PRO A 64 -12.13 9.83 15.13
CA PRO A 64 -11.02 10.75 15.41
C PRO A 64 -10.06 10.98 14.21
N PRO A 65 -9.69 9.96 13.41
CA PRO A 65 -8.89 10.14 12.19
C PRO A 65 -9.43 11.12 11.13
N VAL A 66 -10.72 11.46 11.13
CA VAL A 66 -11.30 12.42 10.18
C VAL A 66 -10.76 13.83 10.41
N ALA A 67 -10.58 14.23 11.67
CA ALA A 67 -10.04 15.53 12.05
C ALA A 67 -8.55 15.67 11.69
N LEU A 68 -7.86 14.57 11.43
CA LEU A 68 -6.42 14.53 11.12
C LEU A 68 -6.12 14.60 9.62
N ARG A 69 -7.10 14.94 8.77
CA ARG A 69 -6.82 15.21 7.36
C ARG A 69 -5.89 16.41 7.22
N GLY A 70 -4.78 16.21 6.50
CA GLY A 70 -3.75 17.25 6.34
C GLY A 70 -2.80 17.40 7.53
N ALA A 71 -3.01 16.66 8.62
CA ALA A 71 -2.13 16.71 9.80
C ALA A 71 -0.77 16.00 9.59
N ILE A 72 -0.64 15.20 8.53
CA ILE A 72 0.60 14.52 8.13
C ILE A 72 1.03 14.97 6.73
N LYS A 73 2.34 14.99 6.48
CA LYS A 73 2.87 15.33 5.16
C LYS A 73 2.39 14.32 4.12
N SER A 74 1.84 14.84 3.03
CA SER A 74 1.56 14.03 1.86
C SER A 74 2.87 13.63 1.17
N PRO A 75 3.08 12.34 0.85
CA PRO A 75 4.22 11.95 0.01
C PRO A 75 4.14 12.65 -1.34
N LYS A 76 5.28 13.12 -1.85
CA LYS A 76 5.35 13.56 -3.25
C LYS A 76 5.16 12.33 -4.15
N VAL A 77 4.11 12.35 -4.96
CA VAL A 77 3.82 11.26 -5.90
C VAL A 77 4.93 11.22 -6.95
N ARG A 78 5.62 10.09 -7.04
CA ARG A 78 6.52 9.78 -8.15
C ARG A 78 5.79 8.79 -9.06
N HIS A 79 5.41 9.25 -10.24
CA HIS A 79 4.79 8.38 -11.23
C HIS A 79 5.84 7.44 -11.83
N HIS A 80 5.48 6.15 -11.96
CA HIS A 80 6.28 5.18 -12.70
C HIS A 80 5.95 5.32 -14.19
N ALA A 81 6.69 6.17 -14.89
CA ALA A 81 6.48 6.42 -16.31
C ALA A 81 6.75 5.15 -17.14
N ALA A 82 5.92 4.93 -18.15
CA ALA A 82 6.13 3.87 -19.12
C ALA A 82 7.36 4.16 -19.99
N VAL A 83 8.05 3.10 -20.43
CA VAL A 83 9.13 3.21 -21.43
C VAL A 83 8.48 3.42 -22.80
N THR A 84 8.53 4.65 -23.31
CA THR A 84 7.95 5.02 -24.61
C THR A 84 8.97 5.13 -25.73
N ASP A 85 10.26 5.29 -25.39
CA ASP A 85 11.33 5.32 -26.37
C ASP A 85 11.60 3.91 -26.94
N PRO A 86 11.55 3.73 -28.27
CA PRO A 86 11.74 2.41 -28.89
C PRO A 86 13.10 1.77 -28.61
N ARG A 87 14.17 2.56 -28.46
CA ARG A 87 15.52 2.02 -28.17
C ARG A 87 15.57 1.46 -26.76
N LEU A 88 15.06 2.23 -25.79
CA LEU A 88 14.95 1.79 -24.39
C LEU A 88 14.02 0.59 -24.24
N LEU A 89 12.92 0.54 -25.00
CA LEU A 89 12.03 -0.62 -25.01
C LEU A 89 12.77 -1.86 -25.55
N GLY A 90 13.53 -1.71 -26.63
CA GLY A 90 14.36 -2.80 -27.17
C GLY A 90 15.39 -3.31 -26.16
N GLU A 91 16.02 -2.42 -25.39
CA GLU A 91 16.95 -2.80 -24.32
C GLU A 91 16.25 -3.56 -23.19
N LEU A 92 15.08 -3.09 -22.75
CA LEU A 92 14.27 -3.79 -21.76
C LEU A 92 13.91 -5.20 -22.23
N LEU A 93 13.41 -5.35 -23.46
CA LEU A 93 13.05 -6.67 -24.00
C LEU A 93 14.26 -7.61 -24.03
N ARG A 94 15.44 -7.14 -24.46
CA ARG A 94 16.67 -7.95 -24.42
C ARG A 94 17.07 -8.35 -23.00
N ALA A 95 16.90 -7.46 -22.03
CA ALA A 95 17.16 -7.76 -20.62
C ALA A 95 16.18 -8.85 -20.08
N LEU A 96 14.89 -8.76 -20.42
CA LEU A 96 13.91 -9.78 -20.06
C LEU A 96 14.24 -11.15 -20.68
N TRP A 97 14.65 -11.17 -21.94
CA TRP A 97 14.98 -12.40 -22.67
C TRP A 97 16.29 -13.07 -22.20
N SER A 98 17.23 -12.30 -21.69
CA SER A 98 18.53 -12.79 -21.20
C SER A 98 18.51 -13.23 -19.73
N TYR A 99 17.38 -13.08 -19.02
CA TYR A 99 17.25 -13.49 -17.62
C TYR A 99 17.56 -14.99 -17.43
N GLN A 100 18.57 -15.28 -16.59
CA GLN A 100 19.07 -16.63 -16.30
C GLN A 100 18.58 -17.23 -14.96
N GLY A 101 17.55 -16.64 -14.35
CA GLY A 101 17.00 -17.18 -13.11
C GLY A 101 16.10 -18.40 -13.34
N GLY A 102 15.17 -18.64 -12.41
CA GLY A 102 14.28 -19.79 -12.49
C GLY A 102 13.42 -19.81 -13.76
N PHE A 103 13.21 -21.01 -14.32
CA PHE A 103 12.44 -21.24 -15.55
C PHE A 103 11.07 -20.56 -15.54
N VAL A 104 10.34 -20.65 -14.42
CA VAL A 104 9.02 -20.03 -14.26
C VAL A 104 9.07 -18.51 -14.44
N VAL A 105 10.05 -17.85 -13.82
CA VAL A 105 10.22 -16.39 -13.91
C VAL A 105 10.67 -16.00 -15.31
N ALA A 106 11.61 -16.76 -15.90
CA ALA A 106 12.08 -16.51 -17.27
C ALA A 106 10.93 -16.59 -18.30
N SER A 107 10.07 -17.60 -18.19
CA SER A 107 8.89 -17.76 -19.05
C SER A 107 7.88 -16.62 -18.84
N ALA A 108 7.58 -16.26 -17.59
CA ALA A 108 6.69 -15.14 -17.29
C ALA A 108 7.22 -13.80 -17.83
N LEU A 109 8.52 -13.52 -17.69
CA LEU A 109 9.14 -12.30 -18.22
C LEU A 109 9.06 -12.21 -19.75
N LYS A 110 9.16 -13.35 -20.45
CA LYS A 110 9.00 -13.40 -21.92
C LYS A 110 7.55 -13.24 -22.37
N LEU A 111 6.59 -13.74 -21.60
CA LEU A 111 5.16 -13.63 -21.89
C LEU A 111 4.58 -12.26 -21.54
N ALA A 112 5.02 -11.64 -20.44
CA ALA A 112 4.51 -10.36 -19.96
C ALA A 112 4.37 -9.26 -21.04
N PRO A 113 5.37 -8.99 -21.91
CA PRO A 113 5.25 -7.98 -22.96
C PRO A 113 4.34 -8.37 -24.14
N LEU A 114 3.86 -9.62 -24.20
CA LEU A 114 2.95 -10.08 -25.25
C LEU A 114 1.48 -9.93 -24.83
N VAL A 115 1.19 -10.12 -23.54
CA VAL A 115 -0.20 -10.15 -23.02
C VAL A 115 -0.57 -8.93 -22.18
N PHE A 116 0.42 -8.18 -21.67
CA PHE A 116 0.22 -6.98 -20.86
C PHE A 116 -0.71 -7.14 -19.64
N THR A 117 -0.82 -8.37 -19.12
CA THR A 117 -1.60 -8.67 -17.91
C THR A 117 -0.80 -8.35 -16.66
N ARG A 118 -1.49 -8.23 -15.52
CA ARG A 118 -0.81 -8.01 -14.24
C ARG A 118 0.01 -9.24 -13.87
N PRO A 119 1.14 -9.11 -13.15
CA PRO A 119 1.96 -10.26 -12.76
C PRO A 119 1.20 -11.36 -11.99
N GLY A 120 0.18 -10.98 -11.21
CA GLY A 120 -0.70 -11.94 -10.54
C GLY A 120 -1.57 -12.73 -11.52
N GLU A 121 -2.18 -12.06 -12.49
CA GLU A 121 -3.00 -12.69 -13.52
C GLU A 121 -2.16 -13.63 -14.39
N LEU A 122 -0.98 -13.18 -14.81
CA LEU A 122 -0.04 -14.01 -15.59
C LEU A 122 0.40 -15.27 -14.84
N ARG A 123 0.64 -15.17 -13.53
CA ARG A 123 1.07 -16.30 -12.70
C ARG A 123 -0.03 -17.36 -12.54
N HIS A 124 -1.29 -16.95 -12.56
CA HIS A 124 -2.44 -17.81 -12.35
C HIS A 124 -3.18 -18.15 -13.65
N ALA A 125 -2.56 -17.91 -14.82
CA ALA A 125 -3.13 -18.27 -16.10
C ALA A 125 -3.08 -19.79 -16.32
N GLU A 126 -4.18 -20.36 -16.80
CA GLU A 126 -4.35 -21.78 -17.07
C GLU A 126 -4.64 -22.02 -18.56
N TRP A 127 -4.31 -23.21 -19.05
CA TRP A 127 -4.73 -23.67 -20.37
C TRP A 127 -6.18 -24.18 -20.31
N SER A 128 -6.96 -23.99 -21.38
CA SER A 128 -8.33 -24.48 -21.51
C SER A 128 -8.41 -25.97 -21.83
#